data_AF-A0A382DU12-F1
#
_entry.id   AF-A0A382DU12-F1
#
_cell.length_a   1.000
_cell.length_b   1.000
_cell.length_c   1.000
_cell.angle_alpha   90.00
_cell.angle_beta   90.00
_cell.angle_gamma   90.00
#
_symmetry.space_group_name_H-M   'P 1'
#
loop_
_entity.id
_entity.type
_entity.pdbx_description
1 polymer ?
#
loop_
_entity_poly.entity_id
_entity_poly.type
_entity_poly.pdbx_seq_one_letter_code
_entity_poly.pdbx_strand_id
1 'polypeptide(L)' 'AKLSKKQLLKKGYSVLGDNIFNTWSCYKNGKVQCGKCESCNNRKAAFLEADIEDKTVYLL' A
#
# COMPACT_ATOMS: atom_id res chain seq x y z
N ALA A 1 2.94 21.37 4.27
CA ALA A 1 2.40 20.83 3.00
C ALA A 1 1.85 19.43 3.25
N LYS A 2 0.69 19.08 2.67
CA LYS A 2 0.08 17.74 2.80
C LYS A 2 0.75 16.80 1.79
N LEU A 3 1.32 15.68 2.26
CA LEU A 3 1.89 14.65 1.39
C LEU A 3 0.78 13.92 0.63
N SER A 4 0.98 13.70 -0.66
CA SER A 4 0.14 12.77 -1.42
C SER A 4 0.38 11.32 -0.98
N LYS A 5 -0.52 10.41 -1.33
CA LYS A 5 -0.36 8.99 -0.97
C LYS A 5 0.87 8.37 -1.64
N LYS A 6 1.12 8.69 -2.92
CA LYS A 6 2.37 8.35 -3.63
C LYS A 6 3.61 8.85 -2.90
N GLN A 7 3.63 10.11 -2.47
CA GLN A 7 4.78 10.68 -1.76
C GLN A 7 5.01 9.99 -0.40
N LEU A 8 3.94 9.72 0.34
CA LEU A 8 4.01 8.97 1.58
C LEU A 8 4.53 7.54 1.36
N LEU A 9 4.08 6.87 0.30
CA LEU A 9 4.53 5.54 -0.06
C LEU A 9 6.02 5.52 -0.42
N LYS A 10 6.49 6.44 -1.28
CA LYS A 10 7.92 6.53 -1.65
C LYS A 10 8.80 6.76 -0.42
N LYS A 11 8.38 7.66 0.48
CA LYS A 11 9.11 7.93 1.73
C LYS A 11 9.07 6.74 2.69
N GLY A 12 7.95 6.04 2.76
CA GLY A 12 7.84 4.79 3.52
C GLY A 12 8.77 3.71 2.98
N TYR A 13 8.78 3.52 1.65
CA TYR A 13 9.63 2.53 0.99
C TYR A 13 11.12 2.84 1.18
N SER A 14 11.53 4.11 1.11
CA SER A 14 12.93 4.48 1.35
C SER A 14 13.42 4.20 2.78
N VAL A 15 12.50 4.11 3.75
CA VAL A 15 12.83 3.86 5.17
C VAL A 15 12.69 2.38 5.53
N LEU A 16 11.62 1.72 5.04
CA LEU A 16 11.28 0.35 5.41
C LEU A 16 11.80 -0.70 4.42
N GLY A 17 12.11 -0.30 3.19
CA GLY A 17 12.34 -1.20 2.07
C GLY A 17 11.15 -2.15 1.88
N ASP A 18 11.47 -3.42 1.65
CA ASP A 18 10.47 -4.47 1.40
C ASP A 18 9.56 -4.77 2.61
N ASN A 19 9.91 -4.31 3.82
CA ASN A 19 9.00 -4.42 4.96
C ASN A 19 7.70 -3.63 4.76
N ILE A 20 7.64 -2.70 3.78
CA ILE A 20 6.40 -1.99 3.47
C ILE A 20 5.28 -2.93 3.00
N PHE A 21 5.61 -4.06 2.39
CA PHE A 21 4.64 -5.05 1.90
C PHE A 21 3.95 -5.80 3.06
N ASN A 22 4.57 -5.81 4.24
CA ASN A 22 4.03 -6.40 5.46
C ASN A 22 3.15 -5.43 6.26
N THR A 23 3.04 -4.16 5.83
CA THR A 23 2.18 -3.17 6.49
C THR A 23 0.71 -3.37 6.16
N TRP A 24 -0.15 -2.90 7.06
CA TRP A 24 -1.60 -3.00 6.89
C TRP A 24 -2.24 -1.66 6.58
N SER A 25 -3.11 -1.63 5.59
CA SER A 25 -3.96 -0.49 5.25
C SER A 25 -5.43 -0.89 5.11
N CYS A 26 -5.74 -2.17 5.00
CA CYS A 26 -7.10 -2.65 4.73
C CYS A 26 -8.08 -2.27 5.85
N TYR A 27 -9.28 -1.80 5.48
CA TYR A 27 -10.35 -1.50 6.45
C TYR A 27 -11.08 -2.74 6.96
N LYS A 28 -10.85 -3.89 6.33
CA LYS A 28 -11.38 -5.17 6.78
C LYS A 28 -10.30 -5.91 7.56
N ASN A 29 -10.68 -6.65 8.57
CA ASN A 29 -9.79 -7.60 9.23
C ASN A 29 -9.72 -8.91 8.42
N GLY A 30 -8.59 -9.61 8.50
CA GLY A 30 -8.37 -10.87 7.81
C GLY A 30 -6.92 -11.32 7.88
N LYS A 31 -6.60 -12.45 7.26
CA LYS A 31 -5.21 -12.97 7.15
C LYS A 31 -4.38 -12.23 6.09
N VAL A 32 -5.06 -11.68 5.08
CA VAL A 32 -4.50 -10.91 3.97
C VAL A 32 -5.42 -9.73 3.66
N GLN A 33 -4.92 -8.70 2.97
CA GLN A 33 -5.73 -7.53 2.68
C GLN A 33 -6.85 -7.85 1.68
N CYS A 34 -8.05 -7.28 1.85
CA CYS A 34 -9.19 -7.69 1.03
C CYS A 34 -9.10 -7.32 -0.47
N GLY A 35 -8.19 -6.42 -0.88
CA GLY A 35 -7.95 -6.09 -2.29
C GLY A 35 -9.00 -5.24 -2.99
N LYS A 36 -10.18 -4.99 -2.37
CA LYS A 36 -11.30 -4.26 -2.98
C LYS A 36 -11.90 -3.10 -2.18
N CYS A 37 -11.52 -2.92 -0.91
CA CYS A 37 -12.01 -1.76 -0.14
C CYS A 37 -11.29 -0.48 -0.58
N GLU A 38 -11.86 0.68 -0.27
CA GLU A 38 -11.31 1.99 -0.63
C GLU A 38 -9.81 2.11 -0.30
N SER A 39 -9.41 1.76 0.93
CA SER A 39 -8.00 1.81 1.32
C SER A 39 -7.08 0.85 0.54
N CYS A 40 -7.57 -0.34 0.15
CA CYS A 40 -6.79 -1.25 -0.69
C CYS A 40 -6.63 -0.69 -2.10
N ASN A 41 -7.68 -0.09 -2.66
CA ASN A 41 -7.62 0.55 -3.98
C ASN A 41 -6.66 1.75 -3.96
N ASN A 42 -6.74 2.59 -2.92
CA ASN A 42 -5.81 3.70 -2.72
C ASN A 42 -4.35 3.24 -2.55
N ARG A 43 -4.12 2.11 -1.88
CA ARG A 43 -2.79 1.51 -1.76
C ARG A 43 -2.27 1.05 -3.12
N LYS A 44 -3.06 0.26 -3.87
CA LYS A 44 -2.70 -0.21 -5.23
C LYS A 44 -2.39 0.96 -6.16
N ALA A 45 -3.24 1.99 -6.16
CA ALA A 45 -3.01 3.21 -6.93
C ALA A 45 -1.71 3.92 -6.53
N ALA A 46 -1.42 4.02 -5.23
CA ALA A 46 -0.18 4.64 -4.76
C ALA A 46 1.09 3.88 -5.20
N PHE A 47 1.08 2.53 -5.20
CA PHE A 47 2.19 1.73 -5.71
C PHE A 47 2.38 1.92 -7.22
N LEU A 48 1.27 1.85 -7.98
CA LEU A 48 1.27 2.09 -9.41
C LEU A 48 1.82 3.48 -9.76
N GLU A 49 1.30 4.53 -9.12
CA GLU A 49 1.77 5.90 -9.33
C GLU A 49 3.22 6.12 -8.87
N ALA A 50 3.70 5.34 -7.91
CA ALA A 50 5.06 5.43 -7.40
C ALA A 50 6.08 4.72 -8.29
N ASP A 51 5.63 3.93 -9.27
CA ASP A 51 6.46 3.05 -10.09
C ASP A 51 7.22 2.02 -9.24
N ILE A 52 6.52 1.45 -8.25
CA ILE A 52 7.01 0.39 -7.37
C ILE A 52 6.04 -0.79 -7.47
N GLU A 53 6.55 -1.98 -7.77
CA GLU A 53 5.75 -3.20 -7.81
C GLU A 53 5.09 -3.47 -6.44
N ASP A 54 3.76 -3.59 -6.42
CA ASP A 54 3.03 -3.92 -5.21
C ASP A 54 3.09 -5.43 -4.92
N LYS A 55 4.00 -5.83 -4.02
CA LYS A 55 4.14 -7.23 -3.56
C LYS A 55 3.23 -7.58 -2.38
N THR A 56 2.23 -6.74 -2.08
CA THR A 56 1.27 -7.02 -1.01
C THR A 56 0.37 -8.20 -1.40
N VAL A 57 0.19 -9.17 -0.52
CA VAL A 57 -0.75 -10.28 -0.74
C VAL A 57 -2.18 -9.81 -0.48
N TYR A 58 -3.04 -9.97 -1.49
CA TYR A 58 -4.46 -9.65 -1.43
C TYR A 58 -5.32 -10.92 -1.50
N LEU A 59 -6.53 -10.88 -0.92
CA LEU A 59 -7.49 -11.99 -0.96
C LEU A 59 -8.11 -12.21 -2.34
N LEU A 60 -8.25 -11.12 -3.11
CA LEU A 60 -9.00 -11.03 -4.36
C LEU A 60 -8.06 -10.69 -5.52
#